data_AF-A0A7W1AX92-F1
#
_entry.id   AF-A0A7W1AX92-F1
#
_cell.length_a   1.000
_cell.length_b   1.000
_cell.length_c   1.000
_cell.angle_alpha   90.00
_cell.angle_beta   90.00
_cell.angle_gamma   90.00
#
_symmetry.space_group_name_H-M   'P 1'
#
loop_
_entity.id
_entity.type
_entity.pdbx_description
1 polymer ?
#
loop_
_entity_poly.entity_id
_entity_poly.type
_entity_poly.pdbx_seq_one_letter_code
_entity_poly.pdbx_strand_id
1 'polypeptide(L)'
;MPQIFRSDADLPEPVRQMRLRLMEAARTGDLNRLRALMDEQPEPPAVSLGNAGDPIEYLKALATDAEGREILAILLEVLEAGFVRVQAGAPDELYVWPYFAQYPPDSLTPPQLVELFTLLTAADYEEMRSYGSYTFFRVGIAPDGRWLFFLAGD
;
A
#
# COMPACT_ATOMS: atom_id res chain seq x y z
N MET A 1 -13.27 -10.56 -10.30
CA MET A 1 -12.18 -9.60 -10.02
C MET A 1 -12.79 -8.25 -9.69
N PRO A 2 -12.31 -7.54 -8.65
CA PRO A 2 -12.83 -6.21 -8.30
C PRO A 2 -12.49 -5.18 -9.38
N GLN A 3 -13.35 -4.17 -9.57
CA GLN A 3 -13.08 -3.09 -10.53
C GLN A 3 -11.80 -2.32 -10.17
N ILE A 4 -10.96 -2.04 -11.18
CA ILE A 4 -9.73 -1.28 -11.02
C ILE A 4 -10.03 0.20 -11.26
N PHE A 5 -9.59 1.03 -10.33
CA PHE A 5 -9.66 2.49 -10.40
C PHE A 5 -8.24 3.07 -10.51
N ARG A 6 -8.11 4.18 -11.23
CA ARG A 6 -6.82 4.86 -11.46
C ARG A 6 -6.92 6.37 -11.23
N SER A 7 -8.12 6.91 -11.02
CA SER A 7 -8.34 8.33 -10.83
C SER A 7 -8.63 8.67 -9.38
N ASP A 8 -8.06 9.77 -8.91
CA ASP A 8 -8.40 10.37 -7.61
C ASP A 8 -9.89 10.75 -7.51
N ALA A 9 -10.56 10.97 -8.64
CA ALA A 9 -11.99 11.29 -8.68
C ALA A 9 -12.88 10.10 -8.26
N ASP A 10 -12.34 8.88 -8.29
CA ASP A 10 -13.03 7.65 -7.89
C ASP A 10 -12.96 7.41 -6.36
N LEU A 11 -12.24 8.26 -5.62
CA LEU A 11 -12.08 8.14 -4.16
C LEU A 11 -13.06 9.03 -3.39
N PRO A 12 -13.64 8.54 -2.29
CA PRO A 12 -14.26 9.39 -1.28
C PRO A 12 -13.26 10.43 -0.76
N GLU A 13 -13.76 11.62 -0.42
CA GLU A 13 -12.93 12.72 0.09
C GLU A 13 -11.96 12.28 1.21
N PRO A 14 -12.40 11.57 2.26
CA PRO A 14 -11.51 11.23 3.37
C PRO A 14 -10.36 10.31 2.93
N VAL A 15 -10.64 9.37 2.03
CA VAL A 15 -9.65 8.44 1.49
C VAL A 15 -8.62 9.19 0.65
N ARG A 16 -9.09 10.12 -0.20
CA ARG A 16 -8.22 10.95 -1.03
C ARG A 16 -7.30 11.81 -0.17
N GLN A 17 -7.82 12.43 0.90
CA GLN A 17 -7.03 13.24 1.81
C GLN A 17 -5.97 12.42 2.54
N MET A 18 -6.32 11.25 3.09
CA MET A 18 -5.33 10.39 3.75
C MET A 18 -4.23 9.93 2.78
N ARG A 19 -4.60 9.52 1.55
CA ARG A 19 -3.64 9.18 0.49
C ARG A 19 -2.68 10.34 0.22
N LEU A 20 -3.19 11.55 0.02
CA LEU A 20 -2.36 12.74 -0.23
C LEU A 20 -1.38 13.00 0.91
N ARG A 21 -1.85 12.93 2.17
CA ARG A 21 -1.02 13.14 3.36
C ARG A 21 0.08 12.09 3.49
N LEU A 22 -0.21 10.82 3.21
CA LEU A 22 0.79 9.75 3.19
C LEU A 22 1.87 10.02 2.12
N MET A 23 1.46 10.42 0.91
CA MET A 23 2.40 10.76 -0.16
C MET A 23 3.23 12.00 0.18
N GLU A 24 2.62 13.04 0.75
CA GLU A 24 3.34 14.23 1.21
C GLU A 24 4.36 13.90 2.30
N ALA A 25 3.97 13.09 3.29
CA ALA A 25 4.87 12.60 4.33
C ALA A 25 6.04 11.81 3.72
N ALA A 26 5.78 10.91 2.79
CA ALA A 26 6.82 10.12 2.14
C ALA A 26 7.81 10.96 1.33
N ARG A 27 7.33 11.98 0.60
CA ARG A 27 8.19 12.90 -0.17
C ARG A 27 9.15 13.72 0.69
N THR A 28 8.93 13.83 2.00
CA THR A 28 9.88 14.49 2.90
C THR A 28 11.16 13.69 3.11
N GLY A 29 11.12 12.37 2.90
CA GLY A 29 12.23 11.48 3.24
C GLY A 29 12.43 11.26 4.75
N ASP A 30 11.49 11.68 5.60
CA ASP A 30 11.52 11.50 7.06
C ASP A 30 10.39 10.57 7.52
N LEU A 31 10.75 9.35 7.91
CA LEU A 31 9.80 8.34 8.40
C LEU A 31 8.96 8.83 9.60
N ASN A 32 9.46 9.77 10.40
CA ASN A 32 8.68 10.30 11.52
C ASN A 32 7.46 11.11 11.07
N ARG A 33 7.40 11.54 9.80
CA ARG A 33 6.18 12.12 9.23
C ARG A 33 5.05 11.11 9.13
N LEU A 34 5.36 9.83 8.93
CA LEU A 34 4.34 8.78 9.02
C LEU A 34 3.87 8.60 10.47
N ARG A 35 4.77 8.69 11.46
CA ARG A 35 4.39 8.58 12.88
C ARG A 35 3.32 9.58 13.26
N ALA A 36 3.50 10.84 12.87
CA ALA A 36 2.50 11.87 13.15
C ALA A 36 1.11 11.50 12.60
N LEU A 37 1.04 10.91 11.41
CA LEU A 37 -0.23 10.42 10.84
C LEU A 37 -0.79 9.21 11.59
N MET A 38 0.08 8.32 12.09
CA MET A 38 -0.34 7.17 12.91
C MET A 38 -0.93 7.65 14.25
N ASP A 39 -0.28 8.61 14.91
CA ASP A 39 -0.65 9.12 16.23
C ASP A 39 -1.96 9.94 16.22
N GLU A 40 -2.36 10.46 15.06
CA GLU A 40 -3.65 11.13 14.87
C GLU A 40 -4.84 10.17 14.86
N GLN A 41 -4.59 8.87 14.68
CA GLN A 41 -5.64 7.86 14.60
C GLN A 41 -5.92 7.24 15.98
N PRO A 42 -7.17 6.80 16.26
CA PRO A 42 -7.48 6.08 17.48
C PRO A 42 -6.65 4.79 17.65
N GLU A 43 -6.33 4.14 16.53
CA GLU A 43 -5.52 2.95 16.45
C GLU A 43 -4.47 3.12 15.35
N PRO A 44 -3.19 2.79 15.59
CA PRO A 44 -2.17 2.87 14.56
C PRO A 44 -2.41 1.83 13.46
N PRO A 45 -1.97 2.10 12.22
CA PRO A 45 -2.06 1.13 11.14
C PRO A 45 -1.20 -0.10 11.43
N ALA A 46 -1.61 -1.26 10.92
CA ALA A 46 -0.77 -2.44 10.90
C ALA A 46 0.39 -2.26 9.89
N VAL A 47 1.63 -2.41 10.36
CA VAL A 47 2.82 -2.46 9.50
C VAL A 47 3.42 -3.86 9.38
N SER A 48 2.94 -4.81 10.18
CA SER A 48 3.27 -6.23 10.10
C SER A 48 1.99 -7.07 10.26
N LEU A 49 2.01 -8.32 9.76
CA LEU A 49 0.97 -9.31 10.07
C LEU A 49 1.06 -9.82 11.51
N GLY A 50 2.21 -9.63 12.16
CA GLY A 50 2.45 -9.94 13.57
C GLY A 50 2.61 -8.68 14.43
N ASN A 51 3.23 -8.86 15.59
CA ASN A 51 3.58 -7.73 16.45
C ASN A 51 4.84 -7.02 15.93
N ALA A 52 4.67 -5.81 15.42
CA ALA A 52 5.77 -4.98 14.93
C ALA A 52 6.56 -4.26 16.04
N GLY A 53 6.04 -4.19 17.27
CA GLY A 53 6.57 -3.29 18.29
C GLY A 53 6.36 -1.83 17.89
N ASP A 54 7.43 -1.05 17.80
CA ASP A 54 7.34 0.32 17.28
C ASP A 54 7.23 0.29 15.74
N PRO A 55 6.16 0.89 15.16
CA PRO A 55 5.91 0.76 13.73
C PRO A 55 6.93 1.47 12.84
N ILE A 56 7.56 2.55 13.32
CA ILE A 56 8.57 3.27 12.53
C ILE A 56 9.89 2.53 12.57
N GLU A 57 10.31 2.04 13.74
CA GLU A 57 11.51 1.20 13.83
C GLU A 57 11.35 -0.08 13.01
N TYR A 58 10.16 -0.68 13.01
CA TYR A 58 9.85 -1.82 12.15
C TYR A 58 9.98 -1.48 10.66
N LEU A 59 9.30 -0.41 10.19
CA LEU A 59 9.39 0.03 8.79
C LEU A 59 10.83 0.36 8.41
N LYS A 60 11.58 1.05 9.27
CA LYS A 60 12.99 1.36 9.03
C LYS A 60 13.85 0.11 8.91
N ALA A 61 13.59 -0.92 9.71
CA ALA A 61 14.33 -2.19 9.67
C ALA A 61 14.06 -3.02 8.41
N LEU A 62 12.97 -2.77 7.68
CA LEU A 62 12.71 -3.39 6.38
C LEU A 62 13.52 -2.77 5.24
N ALA A 63 14.01 -1.54 5.43
CA ALA A 63 14.79 -0.86 4.42
C ALA A 63 16.24 -1.35 4.40
N THR A 64 16.83 -1.33 3.21
CA THR A 64 18.25 -1.56 2.99
C THR A 64 19.09 -0.32 3.33
N ASP A 65 18.50 0.88 3.19
CA ASP A 65 19.16 2.12 3.57
C ASP A 65 19.00 2.43 5.06
N ALA A 66 20.02 3.04 5.66
CA ALA A 66 20.08 3.27 7.10
C ALA A 66 19.01 4.23 7.62
N GLU A 67 18.38 5.03 6.76
CA GLU A 67 17.38 6.03 7.13
C GLU A 67 15.94 5.63 6.76
N GLY A 68 15.73 4.50 6.09
CA GLY A 68 14.41 4.01 5.70
C GLY A 68 13.74 4.76 4.55
N ARG A 69 14.51 5.44 3.70
CA ARG A 69 14.00 6.18 2.54
C ARG A 69 13.49 5.26 1.44
N GLU A 70 14.04 4.06 1.31
CA GLU A 70 13.55 3.02 0.40
C GLU A 70 12.09 2.70 0.69
N ILE A 71 11.72 2.56 1.96
CA ILE A 71 10.35 2.25 2.38
C ILE A 71 9.39 3.42 2.09
N LEU A 72 9.87 4.66 2.20
CA LEU A 72 9.09 5.84 1.78
C LEU A 72 8.90 5.90 0.27
N ALA A 73 9.91 5.52 -0.52
CA ALA A 73 9.80 5.42 -1.97
C ALA A 73 8.79 4.33 -2.37
N ILE A 74 8.86 3.16 -1.75
CA ILE A 74 7.89 2.06 -1.95
C ILE A 74 6.47 2.52 -1.61
N LEU A 75 6.29 3.23 -0.49
CA LEU A 75 4.97 3.77 -0.13
C LEU A 75 4.42 4.70 -1.21
N LEU A 76 5.26 5.56 -1.81
CA LEU A 76 4.86 6.41 -2.92
C LEU A 76 4.45 5.61 -4.14
N GLU A 77 5.30 4.69 -4.60
CA GLU A 77 5.04 3.86 -5.78
C GLU A 77 3.75 3.04 -5.64
N VAL A 78 3.53 2.45 -4.45
CA VAL A 78 2.29 1.74 -4.12
C VAL A 78 1.07 2.66 -4.22
N LEU A 79 1.13 3.87 -3.65
CA LEU A 79 0.01 4.81 -3.68
C LEU A 79 -0.19 5.47 -5.05
N GLU A 80 0.82 5.52 -5.92
CA GLU A 80 0.72 6.01 -7.30
C GLU A 80 0.09 4.99 -8.25
N ALA A 81 0.13 3.70 -7.91
CA ALA A 81 -0.54 2.65 -8.66
C ALA A 81 -2.08 2.76 -8.63
N GLY A 82 -2.74 2.01 -9.52
CA GLY A 82 -4.18 1.83 -9.46
C GLY A 82 -4.62 1.09 -8.19
N PHE A 83 -5.89 1.24 -7.82
CA PHE A 83 -6.47 0.64 -6.61
C PHE A 83 -7.77 -0.08 -6.90
N VAL A 84 -8.25 -0.82 -5.91
CA VAL A 84 -9.57 -1.48 -5.92
C VAL A 84 -10.34 -1.13 -4.67
N ARG A 85 -11.66 -1.22 -4.78
CA ARG A 85 -12.58 -1.20 -3.66
C ARG A 85 -12.93 -2.64 -3.27
N VAL A 86 -12.61 -3.03 -2.05
CA VAL A 86 -12.88 -4.36 -1.49
C VAL A 86 -14.13 -4.27 -0.61
N GLN A 87 -15.00 -5.28 -0.67
CA GLN A 87 -16.23 -5.38 0.13
C GLN A 87 -17.11 -4.11 0.05
N ALA A 88 -17.28 -3.57 -1.17
CA ALA A 88 -18.03 -2.35 -1.41
C ALA A 88 -19.45 -2.39 -0.79
N GLY A 89 -19.77 -1.41 0.06
CA GLY A 89 -21.06 -1.28 0.73
C GLY A 89 -21.21 -2.11 2.02
N ALA A 90 -20.20 -2.88 2.40
CA ALA A 90 -20.17 -3.61 3.65
C ALA A 90 -19.49 -2.79 4.78
N PRO A 91 -19.70 -3.14 6.06
CA PRO A 91 -19.05 -2.45 7.18
C PRO A 91 -17.52 -2.52 7.15
N ASP A 92 -16.95 -3.53 6.49
CA ASP A 92 -15.52 -3.77 6.32
C ASP A 92 -15.00 -3.34 4.93
N GLU A 93 -15.69 -2.39 4.27
CA GLU A 93 -15.22 -1.83 3.00
C GLU A 93 -13.81 -1.22 3.11
N LEU A 94 -12.99 -1.43 2.07
CA LEU A 94 -11.61 -0.94 2.01
C LEU A 94 -11.23 -0.42 0.61
N TYR A 95 -10.33 0.56 0.58
CA TYR A 95 -9.62 0.98 -0.61
C TYR A 95 -8.19 0.47 -0.52
N VAL A 96 -7.77 -0.33 -1.50
CA VAL A 96 -6.51 -1.10 -1.44
C VAL A 96 -5.61 -0.79 -2.63
N TRP A 97 -4.36 -0.42 -2.32
CA TRP A 97 -3.28 -0.19 -3.27
C TRP A 97 -2.14 -1.21 -3.09
N PRO A 98 -1.43 -1.61 -4.16
CA PRO A 98 -1.90 -1.52 -5.54
C PRO A 98 -3.03 -2.55 -5.75
N TYR A 99 -3.80 -2.42 -6.83
CA TYR A 99 -4.85 -3.39 -7.14
C TYR A 99 -4.34 -4.83 -7.32
N PHE A 100 -3.04 -5.00 -7.63
CA PHE A 100 -2.38 -6.32 -7.72
C PHE A 100 -2.53 -7.15 -6.45
N ALA A 101 -2.62 -6.50 -5.28
CA ALA A 101 -2.83 -7.17 -3.99
C ALA A 101 -4.17 -7.93 -3.91
N GLN A 102 -5.10 -7.70 -4.85
CA GLN A 102 -6.41 -8.34 -4.92
C GLN A 102 -6.59 -9.14 -6.22
N TYR A 103 -5.50 -9.38 -6.96
CA TYR A 103 -5.48 -10.10 -8.22
C TYR A 103 -4.49 -11.27 -8.16
N PRO A 104 -4.87 -12.49 -8.61
CA PRO A 104 -3.91 -13.55 -8.84
C PRO A 104 -2.85 -13.10 -9.85
N PRO A 105 -1.54 -13.31 -9.61
CA PRO A 105 -0.48 -12.90 -10.54
C PRO A 105 -0.67 -13.41 -11.98
N ASP A 106 -1.22 -14.62 -12.13
CA ASP A 106 -1.51 -15.26 -13.41
C ASP A 106 -2.70 -14.64 -14.17
N SER A 107 -3.48 -13.78 -13.52
CA SER A 107 -4.67 -13.16 -14.12
C SER A 107 -4.40 -11.79 -14.75
N LEU A 108 -3.18 -11.27 -14.61
CA LEU A 108 -2.81 -9.94 -15.11
C LEU A 108 -2.67 -9.94 -16.63
N THR A 109 -3.29 -8.94 -17.26
CA THR A 109 -3.19 -8.68 -18.70
C THR A 109 -1.85 -8.01 -19.05
N PRO A 110 -1.41 -8.02 -20.33
CA PRO A 110 -0.13 -7.40 -20.70
C PRO A 110 0.02 -5.92 -20.29
N PRO A 111 -1.00 -5.03 -20.43
CA PRO A 111 -0.88 -3.66 -19.93
C PRO A 111 -0.76 -3.58 -18.40
N GLN A 112 -1.44 -4.48 -17.66
CA GLN A 112 -1.35 -4.53 -16.21
C GLN A 112 0.02 -5.04 -15.74
N LEU A 113 0.67 -5.92 -16.50
CA LEU A 113 2.05 -6.33 -16.25
C LEU A 113 3.03 -5.17 -16.46
N VAL A 114 2.81 -4.29 -17.44
CA VAL A 114 3.62 -3.07 -17.58
C VAL A 114 3.47 -2.18 -16.36
N GLU A 115 2.26 -1.99 -15.85
CA GLU A 115 2.02 -1.25 -14.60
C GLU A 115 2.67 -1.93 -13.38
N LEU A 116 2.62 -3.26 -13.29
CA LEU A 116 3.27 -4.01 -12.22
C LEU A 116 4.79 -3.79 -12.24
N PHE A 117 5.39 -3.80 -13.43
CA PHE A 117 6.82 -3.64 -13.61
C PHE A 117 7.35 -2.24 -13.37
N THR A 118 6.49 -1.26 -13.07
CA THR A 118 6.95 0.03 -12.52
C THR A 118 7.16 -0.02 -11.02
N LEU A 119 6.67 -1.06 -10.32
CA LEU A 119 6.86 -1.29 -8.89
C LEU A 119 7.85 -2.43 -8.61
N LEU A 120 7.87 -3.44 -9.47
CA LEU A 120 8.55 -4.71 -9.27
C LEU A 120 9.39 -5.11 -10.48
N THR A 121 10.38 -5.97 -10.27
CA THR A 121 11.11 -6.56 -11.39
C THR A 121 10.37 -7.76 -11.97
N ALA A 122 10.77 -8.17 -13.19
CA ALA A 122 10.28 -9.41 -13.78
C ALA A 122 10.63 -10.65 -12.94
N ALA A 123 11.76 -10.62 -12.21
CA ALA A 123 12.14 -11.72 -11.33
C ALA A 123 11.18 -11.85 -10.14
N ASP A 124 10.84 -10.72 -9.50
CA ASP A 124 9.88 -10.70 -8.37
C ASP A 124 8.49 -11.19 -8.82
N TYR A 125 8.07 -10.83 -10.02
CA TYR A 125 6.80 -11.32 -10.58
C TYR A 125 6.79 -12.84 -10.78
N GLU A 126 7.85 -13.43 -11.33
CA GLU A 126 7.93 -14.89 -11.51
C GLU A 126 7.94 -15.64 -10.16
N GLU A 127 8.54 -15.05 -9.12
CA GLU A 127 8.44 -15.56 -7.76
C GLU A 127 6.99 -15.52 -7.24
N MET A 128 6.31 -14.39 -7.37
CA MET A 128 4.90 -14.24 -7.00
C MET A 128 3.98 -15.19 -7.76
N ARG A 129 4.22 -15.40 -9.06
CA ARG A 129 3.49 -16.41 -9.85
C ARG A 129 3.66 -17.80 -9.28
N SER A 130 4.89 -18.16 -8.91
CA SER A 130 5.22 -19.48 -8.35
C SER A 130 4.56 -19.69 -6.99
N TYR A 131 4.46 -18.64 -6.17
CA TYR A 131 3.76 -18.66 -4.88
C TYR A 131 2.23 -18.58 -5.02
N GLY A 132 1.74 -17.97 -6.11
CA GLY A 132 0.32 -17.86 -6.44
C GLY A 132 -0.38 -16.63 -5.88
N SER A 133 0.34 -15.72 -5.23
CA SER A 133 -0.23 -14.49 -4.66
C SER A 133 0.75 -13.31 -4.79
N TYR A 134 0.21 -12.11 -4.66
CA TYR A 134 1.00 -10.88 -4.58
C TYR A 134 1.58 -10.74 -3.17
N THR A 135 2.91 -10.71 -3.05
CA THR A 135 3.64 -10.71 -1.78
C THR A 135 4.37 -9.39 -1.48
N PHE A 136 4.24 -8.37 -2.33
CA PHE A 136 4.87 -7.07 -2.07
C PHE A 136 3.99 -6.14 -1.23
N PHE A 137 4.46 -4.91 -1.02
CA PHE A 137 3.78 -3.95 -0.18
C PHE A 137 2.38 -3.58 -0.67
N ARG A 138 1.47 -3.35 0.28
CA ARG A 138 0.10 -2.89 0.05
C ARG A 138 -0.35 -1.91 1.12
N VAL A 139 -1.18 -0.95 0.74
CA VAL A 139 -1.81 0.04 1.63
C VAL A 139 -3.32 -0.15 1.63
N GLY A 140 -3.93 -0.05 2.82
CA GLY A 140 -5.37 -0.09 3.00
C GLY A 140 -5.88 1.14 3.74
N ILE A 141 -6.91 1.78 3.19
CA ILE A 141 -7.57 2.94 3.79
C ILE A 141 -9.08 2.66 3.85
N ALA A 142 -9.69 2.92 5.02
CA ALA A 142 -11.12 2.81 5.24
C ALA A 142 -11.89 3.99 4.59
N PRO A 143 -13.19 3.87 4.30
CA PRO A 143 -13.99 4.94 3.67
C PRO A 143 -14.01 6.26 4.44
N ASP A 144 -13.80 6.21 5.77
CA ASP A 144 -13.72 7.37 6.65
C ASP A 144 -12.33 8.04 6.67
N GLY A 145 -11.37 7.52 5.89
CA GLY A 145 -10.02 8.06 5.76
C GLY A 145 -9.02 7.49 6.76
N ARG A 146 -9.41 6.54 7.63
CA ARG A 146 -8.44 5.87 8.50
C ARG A 146 -7.49 5.02 7.66
N TRP A 147 -6.19 5.26 7.83
CA TRP A 147 -5.13 4.41 7.32
C TRP A 147 -5.04 3.17 8.21
N LEU A 148 -5.40 2.02 7.64
CA LEU A 148 -5.51 0.78 8.39
C LEU A 148 -4.24 -0.06 8.34
N PHE A 149 -3.54 -0.07 7.20
CA PHE A 149 -2.35 -0.89 7.06
C PHE A 149 -1.39 -0.41 5.97
N PHE A 150 -0.11 -0.70 6.15
CA PHE A 150 0.95 -0.67 5.13
C PHE A 150 1.84 -1.90 5.34
N LEU A 151 1.52 -2.98 4.63
CA LEU A 151 2.07 -4.32 4.90
C LEU A 151 2.87 -4.80 3.71
N ALA A 152 4.05 -5.35 3.95
CA ALA A 152 4.62 -6.34 3.03
C ALA A 152 3.73 -7.61 3.03
N GLY A 153 3.53 -8.22 1.87
CA GLY A 153 2.94 -9.54 1.82
C GLY A 153 3.94 -10.62 2.25
N ASP A 154 3.41 -11.77 2.66
CA ASP A 154 4.15 -13.03 2.85
C ASP A 154 3.81 -13.96 1.69
#